data_AF-A0A972E2S4-F1
#
_entry.id   AF-A0A972E2S4-F1
#
_cell.length_a   1.000
_cell.length_b   1.000
_cell.length_c   1.000
_cell.angle_alpha   90.00
_cell.angle_beta   90.00
_cell.angle_gamma   90.00
#
_symmetry.space_group_name_H-M   'P 1'
#
loop_
_entity.id
_entity.type
_entity.pdbx_description
1 polymer ?
#
loop_
_entity_poly.entity_id
_entity_poly.type
_entity_poly.pdbx_seq_one_letter_code
_entity_poly.pdbx_strand_id
1 'polypeptide(L)'
;QGVYSIHEFVWGADAITFSSRQGQSPGSGEVIATWAYEGADLPPAGQTQIRINLWLQNGTPPSDGQSLEVVITSFSFVPAS
;
A
#
# COMPACT_ATOMS: atom_id res chain seq x y z
N GLN A 1 13.60 -8.78 -15.17
CA GLN A 1 12.84 -9.18 -13.96
C GLN A 1 12.39 -7.91 -13.28
N GLY A 2 11.11 -7.79 -12.90
CA GLY A 2 10.63 -6.65 -12.14
C GLY A 2 11.08 -6.74 -10.67
N VAL A 3 11.23 -5.60 -10.01
CA VAL A 3 11.33 -5.54 -8.54
C VAL A 3 9.91 -5.69 -8.00
N TYR A 4 9.66 -6.74 -7.23
CA TYR A 4 8.35 -6.99 -6.62
C TYR A 4 8.35 -6.57 -5.16
N SER A 5 7.20 -6.10 -4.70
CA SER A 5 6.96 -5.78 -3.31
C SER A 5 5.54 -6.12 -2.90
N ILE A 6 5.38 -6.38 -1.61
CA ILE A 6 4.08 -6.48 -0.95
C ILE A 6 3.90 -5.25 -0.08
N HIS A 7 2.74 -4.62 -0.19
CA HIS A 7 2.32 -3.49 0.63
C HIS A 7 1.05 -3.86 1.39
N GLU A 8 1.07 -3.65 2.71
CA GLU A 8 -0.02 -3.98 3.61
C GLU A 8 -0.30 -2.78 4.50
N PHE A 9 -1.57 -2.61 4.86
CA PHE A 9 -1.94 -1.84 6.03
C PHE A 9 -3.03 -2.54 6.83
N VAL A 10 -2.94 -2.46 8.15
CA VAL A 10 -3.94 -2.95 9.08
C VAL A 10 -4.56 -1.75 9.78
N TRP A 11 -5.87 -1.60 9.63
CA TRP A 11 -6.63 -0.51 10.21
C TRP A 11 -7.33 -1.01 11.47
N GLY A 12 -6.79 -0.64 12.63
CA GLY A 12 -7.36 -0.91 13.95
C GLY A 12 -8.03 0.32 14.56
N ALA A 13 -8.65 0.14 15.72
CA ALA A 13 -9.27 1.24 16.49
C ALA A 13 -8.22 2.20 17.08
N ASP A 14 -7.06 1.67 17.48
CA ASP A 14 -6.02 2.42 18.20
C ASP A 14 -4.84 2.83 17.31
N ALA A 15 -4.71 2.21 16.13
CA ALA A 15 -3.63 2.49 15.20
C ALA A 15 -3.96 2.06 13.77
N ILE A 16 -3.31 2.70 12.81
CA ILE A 16 -3.13 2.13 11.46
C ILE A 16 -1.67 1.76 11.29
N THR A 17 -1.39 0.49 11.04
CA THR A 17 -0.03 0.01 10.76
C THR A 17 0.16 -0.19 9.26
N PHE A 18 1.33 0.16 8.76
CA PHE A 18 1.71 0.03 7.36
C PHE A 18 3.01 -0.78 7.29
N SER A 19 3.11 -1.69 6.33
CA SER A 19 4.35 -2.41 6.06
C SER A 19 4.60 -2.58 4.56
N SER A 20 5.88 -2.54 4.19
CA SER A 20 6.35 -2.81 2.83
C SER A 20 7.50 -3.81 2.89
N ARG A 21 7.47 -4.82 2.02
CA ARG A 21 8.48 -5.89 1.97
C ARG A 21 8.83 -6.21 0.53
N GLN A 22 10.06 -6.65 0.30
CA GLN A 22 10.49 -7.16 -1.00
C GLN A 22 9.86 -8.53 -1.27
N GLY A 23 9.62 -8.85 -2.54
CA GLY A 23 9.15 -10.16 -2.98
C GLY A 23 7.67 -10.20 -3.35
N GLN A 24 7.20 -11.41 -3.65
CA GLN A 24 5.84 -11.67 -4.17
C GLN A 24 4.98 -12.51 -3.23
N SER A 25 5.59 -13.16 -2.23
CA SER A 25 4.89 -14.06 -1.31
C SER A 25 4.85 -13.47 0.09
N PRO A 26 3.69 -13.46 0.77
CA PRO A 26 3.62 -13.04 2.17
C PRO A 26 4.62 -13.83 3.03
N GLY A 27 5.34 -13.14 3.91
CA GLY A 27 6.32 -13.76 4.81
C GLY A 27 7.68 -14.10 4.18
N SER A 28 7.90 -13.82 2.90
CA SER A 28 9.23 -13.85 2.28
C SER A 28 9.78 -12.44 2.04
N GLY A 29 11.10 -12.34 1.91
CA GLY A 29 11.81 -11.10 1.61
C GLY A 29 12.04 -10.16 2.78
N GLU A 30 12.91 -9.17 2.57
CA GLU A 30 13.31 -8.21 3.59
C GLU A 30 12.26 -7.10 3.77
N VAL A 31 12.14 -6.61 5.01
CA VAL A 31 11.34 -5.42 5.32
C VAL A 31 12.01 -4.20 4.72
N ILE A 32 11.27 -3.48 3.89
CA ILE A 32 11.68 -2.19 3.33
C ILE A 32 11.39 -1.09 4.36
N ALA A 33 10.17 -1.09 4.90
CA ALA A 33 9.73 -0.08 5.87
C ALA A 33 8.50 -0.57 6.66
N THR A 34 8.37 -0.04 7.88
CA THR A 34 7.16 -0.14 8.71
C THR A 34 6.85 1.22 9.32
N TRP A 35 5.57 1.52 9.48
CA TRP A 35 5.11 2.74 10.15
C TRP A 35 3.79 2.48 10.87
N ALA A 36 3.57 3.17 11.98
CA ALA A 36 2.32 3.14 12.72
C ALA A 36 1.85 4.58 12.97
N TYR A 37 0.58 4.83 12.68
CA TYR A 37 -0.11 6.06 13.05
C TYR A 37 -1.00 5.81 14.25
N GLU A 38 -0.68 6.46 15.37
CA GLU A 38 -1.37 6.38 16.67
C GLU A 38 -1.87 7.78 17.10
N GLY A 39 -2.05 8.68 16.13
CA GLY A 39 -2.44 10.07 16.39
C GLY A 39 -3.93 10.25 16.67
N ALA A 40 -4.32 11.48 16.98
CA ALA A 40 -5.71 11.82 17.31
C ALA A 40 -6.69 11.73 16.11
N ASP A 41 -6.19 11.75 14.87
CA ASP A 41 -7.01 11.75 13.65
C ASP A 41 -7.23 10.33 13.10
N LEU A 42 -7.35 9.34 13.99
CA LEU A 42 -7.70 7.98 13.60
C LEU A 42 -9.13 7.94 13.06
N PRO A 43 -9.35 7.55 11.79
CA PRO A 43 -10.68 7.48 11.24
C PRO A 43 -11.40 6.23 11.77
N PRO A 44 -12.73 6.28 11.96
CA PRO A 44 -13.48 5.16 12.51
C PRO A 44 -13.28 3.88 11.70
N ALA A 45 -13.04 2.77 12.40
CA ALA A 45 -12.95 1.45 11.77
C ALA A 45 -14.32 1.02 11.19
N GLY A 46 -14.30 0.18 10.15
CA GLY A 46 -15.49 -0.55 9.68
C GLY A 46 -16.23 -0.01 8.44
N GLN A 47 -15.77 1.10 7.83
CA GLN A 47 -16.34 1.60 6.56
C GLN A 47 -15.29 1.76 5.46
N THR A 48 -14.36 0.81 5.37
CA THR A 48 -13.26 0.87 4.41
C THR A 48 -13.69 0.49 2.99
N GLN A 49 -13.40 1.37 2.05
CA GLN A 49 -13.41 1.09 0.62
C GLN A 49 -11.99 1.22 0.07
N ILE A 50 -11.45 0.15 -0.51
CA ILE A 50 -10.12 0.17 -1.12
C ILE A 50 -10.21 0.80 -2.52
N ARG A 51 -9.35 1.78 -2.79
CA ARG A 51 -9.19 2.43 -4.10
C ARG A 51 -7.70 2.48 -4.44
N ILE A 52 -7.35 1.99 -5.62
CA ILE A 52 -5.98 2.03 -6.15
C ILE A 52 -6.05 2.84 -7.45
N ASN A 53 -5.25 3.90 -7.55
CA ASN A 53 -5.24 4.78 -8.71
C ASN A 53 -3.80 5.06 -9.15
N LEU A 54 -3.57 5.10 -10.45
CA LEU A 54 -2.36 5.63 -11.07
C LEU A 54 -2.73 6.91 -11.81
N TRP A 55 -2.09 8.03 -11.44
CA TRP A 55 -2.39 9.34 -11.98
C TRP A 55 -1.11 10.16 -12.12
N LEU A 56 -1.13 11.13 -13.04
CA LEU A 56 -0.02 12.06 -13.25
C LEU A 56 -0.16 13.26 -12.31
N GLN A 57 0.91 13.61 -11.63
CA GLN A 57 0.94 14.82 -10.80
C GLN A 57 0.76 16.06 -11.69
N ASN A 58 -0.37 16.75 -11.54
CA ASN A 58 -0.77 17.89 -12.39
C ASN A 58 -0.77 17.59 -13.89
N GLY A 59 -0.97 16.33 -14.30
CA GLY A 59 -0.88 15.94 -15.71
C GLY A 59 0.55 15.89 -16.27
N THR A 60 1.57 16.10 -15.44
CA THR A 60 2.98 16.10 -15.86
C THR A 60 3.44 14.66 -16.12
N PRO A 61 4.07 14.36 -17.26
CA PRO A 61 4.61 13.04 -17.52
C PRO A 61 5.74 12.68 -16.54
N PRO A 62 6.12 11.40 -16.44
CA PRO A 62 7.31 10.98 -15.71
C PRO A 62 8.57 11.76 -16.14
N SER A 63 9.48 12.00 -15.20
CA SER A 63 10.65 12.87 -15.40
C SER A 63 11.66 12.37 -16.43
N ASP A 64 11.64 11.08 -16.74
CA ASP A 64 12.44 10.43 -17.78
C ASP A 64 11.74 10.38 -19.16
N GLY A 65 10.52 10.92 -19.25
CA GLY A 65 9.70 10.94 -20.46
C GLY A 65 9.21 9.57 -20.91
N GLN A 66 9.34 8.53 -20.08
CA GLN A 66 8.93 7.17 -20.42
C GLN A 66 7.53 6.85 -19.87
N SER A 67 6.90 5.83 -20.46
CA SER A 67 5.67 5.25 -19.93
C SER A 67 5.94 4.55 -18.59
N LEU A 68 5.04 4.73 -17.62
CA LEU A 68 5.09 4.01 -16.35
C LEU A 68 3.97 2.97 -16.30
N GLU A 69 4.30 1.75 -15.87
CA GLU A 69 3.36 0.67 -15.62
C GLU A 69 3.46 0.20 -14.16
N VAL A 70 2.31 -0.09 -13.56
CA VAL A 70 2.22 -0.75 -12.25
C VAL A 70 1.34 -1.99 -12.42
N VAL A 71 1.89 -3.17 -12.13
CA VAL A 71 1.17 -4.44 -12.21
C VAL A 71 0.81 -4.92 -10.81
N ILE A 72 -0.49 -5.06 -10.52
CA ILE A 72 -0.98 -5.68 -9.29
C ILE A 72 -1.25 -7.15 -9.57
N THR A 73 -0.41 -8.04 -9.05
CA THR A 73 -0.50 -9.50 -9.30
C THR A 73 -1.48 -10.21 -8.37
N SER A 74 -1.74 -9.65 -7.17
CA SER A 74 -2.70 -10.18 -6.21
C SER A 74 -3.23 -9.05 -5.31
N PHE A 75 -4.43 -9.26 -4.77
CA PHE A 75 -5.06 -8.37 -3.82
C PHE A 75 -5.91 -9.19 -2.85
N SER A 76 -5.82 -8.87 -1.56
CA SER A 76 -6.65 -9.43 -0.51
C SER A 76 -7.20 -8.32 0.38
N PHE A 77 -8.43 -8.51 0.86
CA PHE A 77 -9.07 -7.62 1.81
C PHE A 77 -9.76 -8.46 2.88
N VAL A 78 -9.47 -8.16 4.14
CA VAL A 78 -10.09 -8.79 5.30
C VAL A 78 -10.85 -7.69 6.05
N PRO A 79 -12.19 -7.72 6.08
CA PRO A 79 -12.97 -6.77 6.86
C PRO A 79 -12.63 -6.89 8.35
N ALA A 80 -12.70 -5.77 9.08
CA ALA A 80 -12.71 -5.81 10.53
C ALA A 80 -13.96 -6.55 11.02
N SER A 81 -13.78 -7.52 11.92
CA SER A 81 -14.84 -8.31 12.55
C SER A 81 -15.63 -7.52 13.59
#